data_AF-A0AAW2X1Y0-F1
#
_entry.id   AF-A0AAW2X1Y0-F1
#
_cell.length_a   1.000
_cell.length_b   1.000
_cell.length_c   1.000
_cell.angle_alpha   90.00
_cell.angle_beta   90.00
_cell.angle_gamma   90.00
#
_symmetry.space_group_name_H-M   'P 1'
#
loop_
_entity.id
_entity.type
_entity.pdbx_description
1 polymer ?
#
loop_
_entity_poly.entity_id
_entity_poly.type
_entity_poly.pdbx_seq_one_letter_code
_entity_poly.pdbx_strand_id
1 'polypeptide(L)'
;MTYVKPYTRRIDNLKMPTGYQPPKFQQFDGEDNPKQHVAHFIETCNDAGTYGGHLVKQFVRSLKGNAFDWYTDLEANSIDSWGQLEKEFLNRFYSTRRTITA
;
A
#
# COMPACT_ATOMS: atom_id res chain seq x y z
N MET A 1 -8.56 18.21 8.02
CA MET A 1 -7.39 17.81 7.20
C MET A 1 -7.92 17.22 5.91
N THR A 2 -7.42 17.69 4.76
CA THR A 2 -7.81 17.14 3.46
C THR A 2 -6.89 15.97 3.16
N TYR A 3 -7.44 14.79 2.88
CA TYR A 3 -6.65 13.63 2.46
C TYR A 3 -5.89 13.96 1.16
N VAL A 4 -4.56 13.88 1.20
CA VAL A 4 -3.68 14.08 0.04
C VAL A 4 -3.09 12.72 -0.33
N LYS A 5 -3.11 12.40 -1.63
CA LYS A 5 -2.49 11.17 -2.13
C LYS A 5 -0.97 11.31 -2.02
N PRO A 6 -0.26 10.37 -1.39
CA PRO A 6 1.19 10.48 -1.21
C PRO A 6 1.98 10.20 -2.50
N TYR A 7 1.32 9.65 -3.53
CA TYR A 7 1.95 9.31 -4.79
C TYR A 7 1.89 10.42 -5.84
N THR A 8 2.81 10.36 -6.80
CA THR A 8 2.97 11.37 -7.85
C THR A 8 1.75 11.42 -8.79
N ARG A 9 1.59 12.56 -9.48
CA ARG A 9 0.60 12.72 -10.55
C ARG A 9 0.72 11.66 -11.65
N ARG A 10 1.93 11.13 -11.90
CA ARG A 10 2.13 10.05 -12.88
C ARG A 10 1.34 8.81 -12.49
N ILE A 11 1.41 8.43 -11.20
CA ILE A 11 0.62 7.35 -10.65
C ILE A 11 -0.87 7.71 -10.66
N ASP A 12 -1.24 8.92 -10.23
CA ASP A 12 -2.66 9.31 -10.18
C ASP A 12 -3.34 9.25 -11.56
N ASN A 13 -2.62 9.62 -12.62
CA ASN A 13 -3.11 9.61 -14.00
C ASN A 13 -3.21 8.20 -14.63
N LEU A 14 -2.72 7.14 -13.98
CA LEU A 14 -2.87 5.77 -14.50
C LEU A 14 -4.35 5.39 -14.56
N LYS A 15 -4.81 4.96 -15.73
CA LYS A 15 -6.16 4.45 -15.93
C LYS A 15 -6.21 2.98 -15.52
N MET A 16 -7.26 2.60 -14.79
CA MET A 16 -7.51 1.19 -14.50
C MET A 16 -7.77 0.42 -15.79
N PRO A 17 -7.42 -0.88 -15.85
CA PRO A 17 -7.74 -1.74 -16.99
C PRO A 17 -9.24 -1.70 -17.34
N THR A 18 -9.56 -1.86 -18.62
CA THR A 18 -10.95 -1.98 -19.08
C THR A 18 -11.62 -3.19 -18.42
N GLY A 19 -12.80 -2.99 -17.84
CA GLY A 19 -13.53 -4.04 -17.13
C GLY A 19 -13.01 -4.34 -15.72
N TYR A 20 -12.10 -3.51 -15.19
CA TYR A 20 -11.59 -3.66 -13.83
C TYR A 20 -12.72 -3.67 -12.80
N GLN A 21 -12.78 -4.76 -12.03
CA GLN A 21 -13.60 -4.87 -10.84
C GLN A 21 -12.71 -4.71 -9.61
N PRO A 22 -13.01 -3.75 -8.72
CA PRO A 22 -12.22 -3.57 -7.51
C PRO A 22 -12.23 -4.85 -6.65
N PRO A 23 -11.08 -5.49 -6.39
CA PRO A 23 -11.06 -6.68 -5.56
C PRO A 23 -11.33 -6.31 -4.09
N LYS A 24 -11.72 -7.31 -3.31
CA LYS A 24 -11.79 -7.20 -1.85
C LYS A 24 -10.43 -7.50 -1.27
N PHE A 25 -9.89 -6.57 -0.50
CA PHE A 25 -8.61 -6.75 0.18
C PHE A 25 -8.83 -7.20 1.62
N GLN A 26 -7.95 -8.07 2.11
CA GLN A 26 -7.73 -8.18 3.55
C GLN A 26 -7.20 -6.84 4.06
N GLN A 27 -7.74 -6.37 5.18
CA GLN A 27 -7.30 -5.11 5.77
C GLN A 27 -6.20 -5.35 6.80
N PHE A 28 -5.16 -4.54 6.73
CA PHE A 28 -4.03 -4.52 7.64
C PHE A 28 -4.10 -3.30 8.56
N ASP A 29 -4.07 -3.53 9.88
CA ASP A 29 -4.06 -2.48 10.91
C ASP A 29 -2.66 -2.10 11.39
N GLY A 30 -1.63 -2.88 11.04
CA GLY A 30 -0.28 -2.71 11.57
C GLY A 30 0.17 -3.82 12.50
N GLU A 31 -0.75 -4.69 12.96
CA GLU A 31 -0.44 -5.69 13.96
C GLU A 31 0.02 -7.02 13.38
N ASP A 32 -0.44 -7.39 12.18
CA ASP A 32 -0.12 -8.65 11.49
C ASP A 32 1.28 -8.65 10.83
N ASN A 33 1.66 -9.75 10.16
CA ASN A 33 2.94 -9.84 9.45
C ASN A 33 2.89 -9.00 8.16
N PRO A 34 3.68 -7.92 8.05
CA PRO A 34 3.59 -7.02 6.90
C PRO A 34 4.08 -7.67 5.59
N LYS A 35 4.99 -8.65 5.65
CA LYS A 35 5.44 -9.37 4.45
C LYS A 35 4.36 -10.28 3.89
N GLN A 36 3.60 -10.95 4.77
CA GLN A 36 2.47 -11.78 4.34
C GLN A 36 1.36 -10.91 3.75
N HIS A 37 1.07 -9.77 4.38
CA HIS A 37 0.11 -8.79 3.83
C HIS A 37 0.49 -8.34 2.41
N VAL A 38 1.76 -7.96 2.21
CA VAL A 38 2.27 -7.56 0.89
C VAL A 38 2.10 -8.67 -0.14
N ALA A 39 2.45 -9.92 0.19
CA ALA A 39 2.30 -11.05 -0.71
C ALA A 39 0.84 -11.28 -1.12
N HIS A 40 -0.09 -11.31 -0.16
CA HIS A 40 -1.52 -11.45 -0.45
C HIS A 40 -2.08 -10.30 -1.28
N PHE A 41 -1.65 -9.07 -0.99
CA PHE A 41 -2.05 -7.89 -1.74
C PHE A 41 -1.59 -7.95 -3.21
N ILE A 42 -0.35 -8.37 -3.46
CA ILE A 42 0.21 -8.51 -4.81
C ILE A 42 -0.57 -9.56 -5.60
N GLU A 43 -0.79 -10.75 -5.04
CA GLU A 43 -1.54 -11.82 -5.72
C GLU A 43 -2.97 -11.37 -6.04
N THR A 44 -3.65 -10.72 -5.11
CA THR A 44 -5.00 -10.17 -5.33
C THR A 44 -5.02 -9.14 -6.48
N CYS A 45 -3.99 -8.30 -6.58
CA CYS A 45 -3.88 -7.33 -7.66
C CYS A 45 -3.55 -7.97 -9.02
N ASN A 46 -2.70 -9.01 -9.01
CA ASN A 46 -2.33 -9.78 -10.19
C ASN A 46 -3.58 -10.47 -10.79
N ASP A 47 -4.40 -11.09 -9.94
CA ASP A 47 -5.67 -11.70 -10.33
C ASP A 47 -6.65 -10.69 -10.95
N ALA A 48 -6.60 -9.44 -10.47
CA ALA A 48 -7.37 -8.32 -11.01
C ALA A 48 -6.72 -7.65 -12.23
N GLY A 49 -5.61 -8.19 -12.75
CA GLY A 49 -4.90 -7.68 -13.93
C GLY A 49 -4.17 -6.36 -13.71
N THR A 50 -3.79 -6.05 -12.47
CA THR A 50 -3.14 -4.79 -12.08
C THR A 50 -1.74 -5.00 -11.54
N TYR A 51 -0.79 -4.17 -12.01
CA TYR A 51 0.62 -4.28 -11.69
C TYR A 51 1.30 -2.90 -11.64
N GLY A 52 2.51 -2.86 -11.08
CA GLY A 52 3.36 -1.67 -11.03
C GLY A 52 2.67 -0.50 -10.34
N GLY A 53 2.53 0.63 -11.05
CA GLY A 53 1.91 1.83 -10.48
C GLY A 53 0.45 1.66 -10.05
N HIS A 54 -0.28 0.66 -10.57
CA HIS A 54 -1.63 0.36 -10.09
C HIS A 54 -1.64 -0.17 -8.66
N LEU A 55 -0.58 -0.86 -8.25
CA LEU A 55 -0.43 -1.37 -6.88
C LEU A 55 -0.38 -0.20 -5.89
N VAL A 56 0.37 0.85 -6.22
CA VAL A 56 0.47 2.08 -5.41
C VAL A 56 -0.92 2.72 -5.19
N LYS A 57 -1.73 2.83 -6.25
CA LYS A 57 -3.08 3.41 -6.16
C LYS A 57 -4.03 2.61 -5.29
N GLN A 58 -3.86 1.28 -5.29
CA GLN A 58 -4.78 0.37 -4.63
C GLN A 58 -4.39 0.09 -3.17
N PHE A 59 -3.12 0.25 -2.81
CA PHE A 59 -2.61 -0.18 -1.51
C PHE A 59 -3.37 0.39 -0.32
N VAL A 60 -3.75 1.67 -0.38
CA VAL A 60 -4.53 2.34 0.69
C VAL A 60 -5.83 1.61 1.03
N ARG A 61 -6.44 0.91 0.07
CA ARG A 61 -7.69 0.16 0.26
C ARG A 61 -7.50 -1.11 1.09
N SER A 62 -6.26 -1.55 1.23
CA SER A 62 -5.86 -2.70 2.07
C SER A 62 -5.47 -2.29 3.49
N LEU A 63 -5.55 -1.00 3.85
CA LEU A 63 -5.12 -0.49 5.15
C LEU A 63 -6.32 -0.04 5.99
N LYS A 64 -6.18 -0.16 7.31
CA LYS A 64 -7.10 0.36 8.32
C LYS A 64 -6.30 0.84 9.54
N GLY A 65 -6.95 1.60 10.43
CA GLY A 65 -6.34 2.04 11.70
C GLY A 65 -4.96 2.66 11.54
N ASN A 66 -4.02 2.29 12.41
CA ASN A 66 -2.67 2.83 12.45
C ASN A 66 -1.90 2.70 11.10
N ALA A 67 -2.15 1.65 10.33
CA ALA A 67 -1.55 1.52 8.99
C ALA A 67 -2.12 2.53 7.98
N PHE A 68 -3.42 2.83 8.06
CA PHE A 68 -4.03 3.86 7.24
C PHE A 68 -3.54 5.25 7.64
N ASP A 69 -3.46 5.54 8.95
CA ASP A 69 -2.97 6.82 9.46
C ASP A 69 -1.54 7.09 9.00
N TRP A 70 -0.65 6.09 9.13
CA TRP A 70 0.71 6.16 8.58
C TRP A 70 0.73 6.48 7.08
N TYR A 71 -0.15 5.86 6.29
CA TYR A 71 -0.21 6.12 4.86
C TYR A 71 -0.62 7.56 4.55
N THR A 72 -1.54 8.13 5.35
CA THR A 72 -1.98 9.53 5.19
C THR A 72 -0.94 10.55 5.65
N ASP A 73 0.01 10.14 6.51
CA ASP A 73 1.11 10.98 6.98
C ASP A 73 2.33 10.98 6.03
N LEU A 74 2.33 10.14 5.00
CA LEU A 74 3.38 10.16 3.97
C LEU A 74 3.40 11.52 3.25
N GLU A 75 4.61 12.01 2.96
CA GLU A 75 4.79 13.27 2.25
C GLU A 75 4.14 13.22 0.86
N ALA A 76 3.45 14.29 0.48
CA ALA A 76 2.79 14.38 -0.80
C ALA A 76 3.79 14.25 -1.97
N ASN A 77 3.45 13.43 -2.97
CA ASN A 77 4.31 13.12 -4.13
C ASN A 77 5.64 12.40 -3.80
N SER A 78 5.80 11.85 -2.60
CA SER A 78 7.00 11.08 -2.22
C SER A 78 7.05 9.68 -2.86
N ILE A 79 5.91 9.12 -3.24
CA ILE A 79 5.80 7.75 -3.77
C ILE A 79 5.60 7.76 -5.29
N ASP A 80 6.59 7.28 -6.05
CA ASP A 80 6.54 7.24 -7.52
C ASP A 80 6.52 5.82 -8.11
N SER A 81 6.66 4.80 -7.26
CA SER A 81 6.71 3.39 -7.66
C SER A 81 6.25 2.44 -6.55
N TRP A 82 5.85 1.22 -6.94
CA TRP A 82 5.49 0.17 -5.98
C TRP A 82 6.64 -0.17 -5.03
N GLY A 83 7.86 -0.35 -5.56
CA GLY A 83 9.03 -0.70 -4.75
C GLY A 83 9.38 0.35 -3.68
N GLN A 84 9.14 1.64 -3.95
CA GLN A 84 9.27 2.69 -2.93
C GLN A 84 8.23 2.53 -1.83
N LEU A 85 6.95 2.37 -2.19
CA LEU A 85 5.88 2.20 -1.21
C LEU A 85 6.07 0.95 -0.34
N GLU A 86 6.40 -0.17 -0.97
CA GLU A 86 6.68 -1.43 -0.30
C GLU A 86 7.83 -1.28 0.69
N LYS A 87 8.92 -0.62 0.28
CA LYS A 87 10.06 -0.36 1.15
C LYS A 87 9.66 0.49 2.36
N GLU A 88 8.96 1.60 2.16
CA GLU A 88 8.51 2.47 3.26
C GLU A 88 7.56 1.74 4.22
N PHE A 89 6.62 0.95 3.67
CA PHE A 89 5.70 0.14 4.45
C PHE A 89 6.43 -0.91 5.30
N LEU A 90 7.35 -1.67 4.70
CA LEU A 90 8.13 -2.66 5.42
C LEU A 90 9.04 -1.99 6.46
N ASN A 91 9.67 -0.86 6.14
CA ASN A 91 10.48 -0.11 7.11
C ASN A 91 9.67 0.30 8.34
N ARG A 92 8.41 0.72 8.16
CA ARG A 92 7.51 1.12 9.26
C ARG A 92 7.03 -0.07 10.09
N PHE A 93 6.51 -1.12 9.46
CA PHE A 93 5.76 -2.19 10.16
C PHE A 93 6.57 -3.47 10.38
N TYR A 94 7.71 -3.64 9.72
CA TYR A 94 8.61 -4.76 9.97
C TYR A 94 9.64 -4.43 11.06
N SER A 95 10.12 -3.18 11.12
CA SER A 95 11.11 -2.74 12.12
C SER A 95 10.57 -2.79 13.55
N THR A 96 9.27 -2.57 13.74
CA THR A 96 8.60 -2.59 15.04
C THR A 96 8.50 -3.98 15.67
N ARG A 97 8.71 -5.07 14.90
CA ARG A 97 8.69 -6.45 15.41
C ARG A 97 10.06 -7.00 15.81
N ARG A 98 11.16 -6.28 15.56
CA ARG A 98 12.54 -6.76 15.88
C ARG A 98 13.10 -6.21 17.18
N THR A 99 12.37 -5.37 17.90
CA THR A 99 12.71 -4.95 19.26
C THR A 99 11.71 -5.55 20.23
N ILE A 100 11.92 -6.82 20.60
CA ILE A 100 11.70 -7.42 21.94
C ILE A 100 12.28 -8.83 21.83
N THR A 101 13.58 -8.96 22.07
CA THR A 101 14.13 -10.07 22.85
C THR A 101 15.45 -9.57 23.44
N ALA A 102 15.37 -9.01 24.63
CA ALA A 102 16.49 -8.84 25.55
C ALA A 102 16.02 -9.39 26.90
#